data_AF-F8UFN7-F1
#
_entry.id   AF-F8UFN7-F1
#
_cell.length_a   1.000
_cell.length_b   1.000
_cell.length_c   1.000
_cell.angle_alpha   90.00
_cell.angle_beta   90.00
_cell.angle_gamma   90.00
#
_symmetry.space_group_name_H-M   'P 1'
#
loop_
_entity.id
_entity.type
_entity.pdbx_description
1 polymer ?
#
loop_
_entity_poly.entity_id
_entity_poly.type
_entity_poly.pdbx_seq_one_letter_code
_entity_poly.pdbx_strand_id
1 'polypeptide(L)'
;ITHKKGITLIFDEIITGFRIAPGGAQEWFNVEADIVIYGKAIGGGLPISMICGKADFLDTVDGGFWQYGDDSHPQTELTAFGGTFCRHPLALAACRAVLLHLRENSPTIQEKVNQLTHRLATEVNQFFQEIGIPIRVVNFGSLFRFEPFGAYSIFLQPIELPLF
;
A
#
# COMPACT_ATOMS: atom_id res chain seq x y z
N ILE A 1 20.32 5.43 -2.21
CA ILE A 1 21.22 5.54 -1.03
C ILE A 1 21.35 4.18 -0.34
N THR A 2 20.22 3.58 0.05
CA THR A 2 20.08 2.25 0.67
C THR A 2 20.89 1.16 -0.03
N HIS A 3 20.71 1.00 -1.34
CA HIS A 3 21.47 0.03 -2.15
C HIS A 3 22.99 0.19 -2.03
N LYS A 4 23.52 1.43 -2.09
CA LYS A 4 24.98 1.68 -1.95
C LYS A 4 25.52 1.35 -0.55
N LYS A 5 24.64 1.30 0.46
CA LYS A 5 25.00 1.04 1.86
C LYS A 5 24.64 -0.37 2.32
N GLY A 6 24.08 -1.22 1.45
CA GLY A 6 23.58 -2.53 1.85
C GLY A 6 22.44 -2.46 2.89
N ILE A 7 21.65 -1.38 2.88
CA ILE A 7 20.50 -1.21 3.76
C ILE A 7 19.25 -1.59 2.98
N THR A 8 18.39 -2.42 3.57
CA THR A 8 17.10 -2.83 2.98
C THR A 8 16.14 -1.64 2.88
N LEU A 9 15.58 -1.42 1.69
CA LEU A 9 14.47 -0.51 1.47
C LEU A 9 13.14 -1.29 1.55
N ILE A 10 12.29 -0.92 2.52
CA ILE A 10 10.97 -1.51 2.71
C ILE A 10 9.90 -0.49 2.36
N PHE A 11 8.99 -0.83 1.46
CA PHE A 11 7.78 -0.05 1.20
C PHE A 11 6.58 -0.63 1.94
N ASP A 12 5.92 0.18 2.77
CA ASP A 12 4.59 -0.13 3.28
C ASP A 12 3.54 0.37 2.28
N GLU A 13 3.08 -0.56 1.45
CA GLU A 13 2.08 -0.33 0.42
C GLU A 13 0.69 -0.85 0.84
N ILE A 14 0.40 -0.91 2.15
CA ILE A 14 -0.92 -1.35 2.64
C ILE A 14 -2.03 -0.42 2.13
N ILE A 15 -1.77 0.88 1.96
CA ILE A 15 -2.74 1.85 1.42
C ILE A 15 -2.55 2.09 -0.08
N THR A 16 -1.31 2.24 -0.53
CA THR A 16 -0.97 2.68 -1.89
C THR A 16 -0.98 1.54 -2.90
N GLY A 17 -0.65 0.31 -2.47
CA GLY A 17 -0.54 -0.86 -3.33
C GLY A 17 -1.85 -1.15 -4.03
N PHE A 18 -1.79 -1.35 -5.35
CA PHE A 18 -2.94 -1.58 -6.23
C PHE A 18 -3.98 -0.44 -6.27
N ARG A 19 -3.78 0.65 -5.51
CA ARG A 19 -4.69 1.79 -5.40
C ARG A 19 -4.31 2.94 -6.31
N ILE A 20 -3.05 3.39 -6.23
CA ILE A 20 -2.58 4.54 -7.02
C ILE A 20 -2.38 4.15 -8.49
N ALA A 21 -1.74 3.00 -8.69
CA ALA A 21 -1.41 2.38 -9.96
C ALA A 21 -1.46 0.84 -9.78
N PRO A 22 -1.48 0.06 -10.87
CA PRO A 22 -1.52 -1.40 -10.79
C PRO A 22 -0.36 -2.00 -9.98
N GLY A 23 0.85 -1.47 -10.17
CA GLY A 23 2.07 -1.77 -9.43
C GLY A 23 2.33 -0.86 -8.22
N GLY A 24 1.31 -0.14 -7.75
CA GLY A 24 1.40 0.66 -6.52
C GLY A 24 2.31 1.88 -6.62
N ALA A 25 2.84 2.30 -5.47
CA ALA A 25 3.75 3.42 -5.34
C ALA A 25 5.10 3.13 -6.01
N GLN A 26 5.54 1.87 -6.04
CA GLN A 26 6.75 1.48 -6.78
C GLN A 26 6.65 1.85 -8.27
N GLU A 27 5.54 1.50 -8.94
CA GLU A 27 5.28 1.89 -10.33
C GLU A 27 5.17 3.42 -10.46
N TRP A 28 4.40 4.06 -9.58
CA TRP A 28 4.14 5.49 -9.64
C TRP A 28 5.41 6.35 -9.51
N PHE A 29 6.29 6.01 -8.58
CA PHE A 29 7.54 6.74 -8.35
C PHE A 29 8.72 6.18 -9.15
N ASN A 30 8.54 5.07 -9.87
CA ASN A 30 9.60 4.32 -10.53
C ASN A 30 10.76 3.99 -9.57
N VAL A 31 10.41 3.46 -8.39
CA VAL A 31 11.35 3.04 -7.35
C VAL A 31 11.04 1.61 -6.94
N GLU A 32 12.02 0.73 -7.11
CA GLU A 32 11.94 -0.66 -6.68
C GLU A 32 12.44 -0.79 -5.23
N ALA A 33 11.59 -1.32 -4.35
CA ALA A 33 11.92 -1.65 -2.98
C ALA A 33 12.47 -3.08 -2.89
N ASP A 34 13.25 -3.36 -1.85
CA ASP A 34 13.76 -4.71 -1.59
C ASP A 34 12.67 -5.62 -1.01
N ILE A 35 11.81 -5.03 -0.17
CA ILE A 35 10.62 -5.65 0.42
C ILE A 35 9.44 -4.68 0.27
N VAL A 36 8.26 -5.22 0.00
CA VAL A 36 7.01 -4.48 -0.04
C VAL A 36 5.93 -5.22 0.76
N ILE A 37 5.13 -4.46 1.51
CA ILE A 37 4.03 -4.97 2.32
C ILE A 37 2.72 -4.52 1.70
N TYR A 38 1.81 -5.46 1.44
CA TYR A 38 0.47 -5.18 0.92
C TYR A 38 -0.62 -5.60 1.92
N GLY A 39 -1.79 -5.01 1.79
CA GLY A 39 -2.98 -5.30 2.60
C GLY A 39 -4.19 -4.52 2.10
N LYS A 40 -5.21 -4.36 2.96
CA LYS A 40 -6.44 -3.61 2.67
C LYS A 40 -7.10 -4.02 1.34
N ALA A 41 -6.83 -3.30 0.25
CA ALA A 41 -7.52 -3.44 -1.03
C ALA A 41 -7.46 -4.87 -1.60
N ILE A 42 -6.30 -5.53 -1.47
CA ILE A 42 -6.10 -6.91 -1.93
C ILE A 42 -6.95 -7.93 -1.19
N GLY A 43 -7.50 -7.61 -0.02
CA GLY A 43 -8.25 -8.57 0.78
C GLY A 43 -9.68 -8.81 0.34
N GLY A 44 -10.22 -7.98 -0.55
CA GLY A 44 -11.63 -8.09 -0.95
C GLY A 44 -12.59 -8.02 0.24
N GLY A 45 -12.22 -7.28 1.30
CA GLY A 45 -12.98 -7.16 2.55
C GLY A 45 -12.59 -8.16 3.65
N LEU A 46 -11.71 -9.13 3.36
CA LEU A 46 -11.23 -10.10 4.35
C LEU A 46 -9.86 -9.71 4.92
N PRO A 47 -9.53 -10.13 6.17
CA PRO A 47 -8.21 -9.92 6.75
C PRO A 47 -7.13 -10.68 5.97
N ILE A 48 -6.24 -9.93 5.32
CA ILE A 48 -5.02 -10.47 4.69
C ILE A 48 -3.99 -9.35 4.54
N SER A 49 -2.74 -9.73 4.74
CA SER A 49 -1.56 -8.95 4.35
C SER A 49 -0.59 -9.88 3.63
N MET A 50 0.28 -9.29 2.81
CA MET A 50 1.31 -10.01 2.08
C MET A 50 2.64 -9.28 2.24
N ILE A 51 3.69 -10.04 2.48
CA ILE A 51 5.07 -9.56 2.40
C ILE A 51 5.62 -10.11 1.08
N CYS A 52 6.06 -9.23 0.20
CA CYS A 52 6.66 -9.56 -1.09
C CYS A 52 8.02 -8.87 -1.18
N GLY A 53 8.89 -9.31 -2.09
CA GLY A 53 10.25 -8.77 -2.19
C GLY A 53 11.20 -9.72 -2.88
N LYS A 54 12.49 -9.41 -2.79
CA LYS A 54 13.57 -10.21 -3.37
C LYS A 54 13.77 -11.52 -2.61
N ALA A 55 14.20 -12.56 -3.33
CA ALA A 55 14.45 -13.90 -2.77
C ALA A 55 15.41 -13.87 -1.58
N ASP A 56 16.50 -13.11 -1.67
CA ASP A 56 17.50 -12.94 -0.59
C ASP A 56 16.88 -12.58 0.78
N PHE A 57 15.70 -11.94 0.80
CA PHE A 57 14.96 -11.65 2.02
C PHE A 57 13.89 -12.70 2.33
N LEU A 58 13.09 -13.10 1.34
CA LEU A 58 11.96 -14.02 1.55
C LEU A 58 12.40 -15.45 1.82
N ASP A 59 13.57 -15.86 1.34
CA ASP A 59 14.17 -17.17 1.58
C ASP A 59 14.45 -17.42 3.06
N THR A 60 14.52 -16.38 3.89
CA THR A 60 14.59 -16.55 5.36
C THR A 60 13.29 -17.12 5.96
N VAL A 61 12.18 -17.11 5.23
CA VAL A 61 10.89 -17.64 5.71
C VAL A 61 10.77 -19.15 5.49
N ASP A 62 11.23 -19.67 4.35
CA ASP A 62 11.08 -21.08 3.96
C ASP A 62 12.38 -21.81 3.59
N GLY A 63 13.50 -21.09 3.63
CA GLY A 63 14.86 -21.58 3.41
C GLY A 63 15.31 -21.52 1.96
N GLY A 64 14.50 -20.92 1.09
CA GLY A 64 14.79 -20.73 -0.32
C GLY A 64 14.30 -21.86 -1.22
N PHE A 65 14.32 -21.58 -2.53
CA PHE A 65 13.75 -22.44 -3.55
C PHE A 65 14.51 -23.76 -3.73
N TRP A 66 13.77 -24.85 -3.92
CA TRP A 66 14.26 -26.19 -4.26
C TRP A 66 13.20 -26.93 -5.10
N GLN A 67 13.56 -28.05 -5.71
CA GLN A 67 12.74 -28.79 -6.68
C GLN A 67 12.62 -30.27 -6.34
N TYR A 68 11.52 -30.89 -6.77
CA TYR A 68 11.38 -32.34 -6.71
C TYR A 68 12.15 -33.00 -7.84
N GLY A 69 12.78 -34.14 -7.55
CA GLY A 69 13.46 -34.97 -8.55
C GLY A 69 14.92 -34.58 -8.82
N ASP A 70 15.49 -33.68 -8.03
CA ASP A 70 16.92 -33.38 -7.99
C ASP A 70 17.47 -33.42 -6.54
N ASP A 71 18.74 -33.05 -6.37
CA ASP A 71 19.43 -33.02 -5.07
C ASP A 71 19.34 -31.65 -4.37
N SER A 72 18.48 -30.75 -4.83
CA SER A 72 18.34 -29.41 -4.24
C SER A 72 17.62 -29.45 -2.89
N HIS A 73 17.99 -28.53 -2.00
CA HIS A 73 17.39 -28.39 -0.67
C HIS A 73 17.51 -26.94 -0.19
N PRO A 74 16.68 -26.51 0.78
CA PRO A 74 16.76 -25.17 1.36
C PRO A 74 18.18 -24.86 1.88
N GLN A 75 18.73 -23.70 1.49
CA GLN A 75 20.10 -23.27 1.81
C GLN A 75 20.16 -22.12 2.82
N THR A 76 19.04 -21.43 3.04
CA THR A 76 18.99 -20.19 3.83
C THR A 76 18.56 -20.47 5.26
N GLU A 77 19.20 -19.79 6.22
CA GLU A 77 18.81 -19.86 7.63
C GLU A 77 17.41 -19.28 7.85
N LEU A 78 16.60 -20.00 8.63
CA LEU A 78 15.20 -19.68 8.84
C LEU A 78 14.99 -18.69 9.99
N THR A 79 14.09 -17.75 9.78
CA THR A 79 13.46 -16.96 10.84
C THR A 79 12.12 -17.58 11.27
N ALA A 80 11.66 -17.25 12.47
CA ALA A 80 10.35 -17.69 12.94
C ALA A 80 9.24 -16.80 12.36
N PHE A 81 8.39 -17.36 11.51
CA PHE A 81 7.22 -16.68 10.95
C PHE A 81 6.01 -17.62 10.89
N GLY A 82 4.84 -17.14 11.28
CA GLY A 82 3.61 -17.92 11.22
C GLY A 82 2.41 -17.26 11.89
N GLY A 83 1.29 -17.99 11.89
CA GLY A 83 0.03 -17.57 12.50
C GLY A 83 -1.12 -18.48 12.10
N THR A 84 -2.08 -18.73 13.00
CA THR A 84 -3.19 -19.68 12.79
C THR A 84 -4.02 -19.38 11.53
N PHE A 85 -4.18 -18.10 11.21
CA PHE A 85 -4.95 -17.65 10.04
C PHE A 85 -4.08 -17.28 8.83
N CYS A 86 -2.77 -17.53 8.89
CA CYS A 86 -1.91 -17.39 7.72
C CYS A 86 -2.41 -18.35 6.62
N ARG A 87 -2.55 -17.83 5.40
CA ARG A 87 -3.06 -18.59 4.25
C ARG A 87 -4.50 -19.10 4.44
N HIS A 88 -5.35 -18.37 5.16
CA HIS A 88 -6.77 -18.70 5.30
C HIS A 88 -7.44 -18.85 3.91
N PRO A 89 -8.05 -20.01 3.58
CA PRO A 89 -8.50 -20.33 2.22
C PRO A 89 -9.48 -19.30 1.63
N LEU A 90 -10.41 -18.80 2.44
CA LEU A 90 -11.38 -17.80 1.99
C LEU A 90 -10.70 -16.46 1.68
N ALA A 91 -9.70 -16.06 2.47
CA ALA A 91 -8.97 -14.82 2.25
C ALA A 91 -8.10 -14.90 0.99
N LEU A 92 -7.48 -16.05 0.74
CA LEU A 92 -6.75 -16.32 -0.50
C LEU A 92 -7.66 -16.34 -1.74
N ALA A 93 -8.86 -16.93 -1.63
CA ALA A 93 -9.83 -16.94 -2.72
C ALA A 93 -10.31 -15.51 -3.07
N ALA A 94 -10.62 -14.69 -2.07
CA ALA A 94 -10.99 -13.30 -2.26
C ALA A 94 -9.83 -12.48 -2.87
N CYS A 95 -8.61 -12.64 -2.34
CA CYS A 95 -7.43 -11.97 -2.87
C CYS A 95 -7.17 -12.33 -4.33
N ARG A 96 -7.26 -13.62 -4.68
CA ARG A 96 -7.14 -14.07 -6.07
C ARG A 96 -8.19 -13.42 -6.96
N ALA A 97 -9.46 -13.36 -6.53
CA ALA A 97 -10.52 -12.72 -7.31
C ALA A 97 -10.26 -11.22 -7.52
N VAL A 98 -9.82 -10.51 -6.47
CA VAL A 98 -9.43 -9.09 -6.57
C VAL A 98 -8.28 -8.90 -7.56
N LEU A 99 -7.20 -9.67 -7.44
CA LEU A 99 -6.03 -9.53 -8.30
C LEU A 99 -6.34 -9.86 -9.77
N LEU A 100 -7.18 -10.87 -10.04
CA LEU A 100 -7.65 -11.18 -11.39
C LEU A 100 -8.47 -10.04 -11.97
N HIS A 101 -9.42 -9.51 -11.20
CA HIS A 101 -10.25 -8.37 -11.63
C HIS A 101 -9.39 -7.12 -11.91
N LEU A 102 -8.44 -6.82 -11.02
CA LEU A 102 -7.50 -5.72 -11.23
C LEU A 102 -6.65 -5.94 -12.47
N ARG A 103 -6.10 -7.13 -12.69
CA ARG A 103 -5.31 -7.45 -13.88
C ARG A 103 -6.09 -7.23 -15.19
N GLU A 104 -7.38 -7.52 -15.20
CA GLU A 104 -8.25 -7.36 -16.38
C GLU A 104 -8.67 -5.91 -16.63
N ASN A 105 -8.76 -5.08 -15.58
CA ASN A 105 -9.35 -3.73 -15.66
C ASN A 105 -8.34 -2.60 -15.42
N SER A 106 -7.10 -2.93 -15.10
CA SER A 106 -6.00 -1.97 -14.90
C SER A 106 -5.38 -1.54 -16.24
N PRO A 107 -4.90 -0.28 -16.35
CA PRO A 107 -4.88 0.77 -15.34
C PRO A 107 -6.19 1.58 -15.27
N THR A 108 -7.15 1.32 -16.16
CA THR A 108 -8.36 2.12 -16.35
C THR A 108 -9.17 2.32 -15.07
N ILE A 109 -9.27 1.30 -14.22
CA ILE A 109 -10.01 1.41 -12.94
C ILE A 109 -9.33 2.40 -11.98
N GLN A 110 -8.00 2.39 -11.88
CA GLN A 110 -7.23 3.33 -11.06
C GLN A 110 -7.30 4.74 -11.65
N GLU A 111 -7.09 4.88 -12.95
CA GLU A 111 -7.17 6.18 -13.64
C GLU A 111 -8.53 6.85 -13.42
N LYS A 112 -9.62 6.10 -13.59
CA LYS A 112 -10.98 6.61 -13.40
C LYS A 112 -11.21 7.11 -11.97
N VAL A 113 -10.86 6.31 -10.96
CA VAL A 113 -11.09 6.72 -9.57
C VAL A 113 -10.17 7.88 -9.17
N ASN A 114 -8.94 7.92 -9.67
CA ASN A 114 -8.00 9.00 -9.43
C ASN A 114 -8.51 10.33 -10.03
N GLN A 115 -9.04 10.30 -11.26
CA GLN A 115 -9.65 11.47 -11.90
C GLN A 115 -10.86 11.98 -11.12
N LEU A 116 -11.74 11.08 -10.64
CA LEU A 116 -12.90 11.45 -9.84
C LEU A 116 -12.49 12.12 -8.52
N THR A 117 -11.50 11.56 -7.81
CA THR A 117 -11.00 12.13 -6.56
C THR A 117 -10.27 13.46 -6.79
N HIS A 118 -9.50 13.59 -7.86
CA HIS A 118 -8.84 14.85 -8.22
C HIS A 118 -9.88 15.95 -8.52
N ARG A 119 -10.94 15.60 -9.27
CA ARG A 119 -12.04 16.52 -9.56
C ARG A 119 -12.74 16.97 -8.27
N LEU A 120 -13.08 16.03 -7.38
CA LEU A 120 -13.66 16.33 -6.08
C LEU A 120 -12.77 17.31 -5.29
N ALA A 121 -11.48 17.00 -5.17
CA ALA A 121 -10.54 17.85 -4.43
C ALA A 121 -10.45 19.26 -5.04
N THR A 122 -10.44 19.36 -6.37
CA THR A 122 -10.37 20.64 -7.09
C THR A 122 -11.63 21.48 -6.86
N GLU A 123 -12.82 20.93 -7.09
CA GLU A 123 -14.09 21.66 -6.96
C GLU A 123 -14.33 22.09 -5.49
N VAL A 124 -14.03 21.22 -4.52
CA VAL A 124 -14.17 21.54 -3.10
C VAL A 124 -13.17 22.61 -2.66
N ASN A 125 -11.92 22.56 -3.15
CA ASN A 125 -10.93 23.59 -2.86
C ASN A 125 -11.31 24.95 -3.44
N GLN A 126 -11.84 24.99 -4.66
CA GLN A 126 -12.34 26.23 -5.25
C GLN A 126 -13.45 26.82 -4.39
N PHE A 127 -14.42 26.00 -3.97
CA PHE A 127 -15.49 26.44 -3.08
C PHE A 127 -14.94 27.01 -1.76
N PHE A 128 -14.01 26.32 -1.09
CA PHE A 128 -13.42 26.82 0.17
C PHE A 128 -12.69 28.15 -0.01
N GLN A 129 -12.04 28.37 -1.14
CA GLN A 129 -11.40 29.64 -1.47
C GLN A 129 -12.41 30.76 -1.66
N GLU A 130 -13.52 30.51 -2.37
CA GLU A 130 -14.58 31.48 -2.63
C GLU A 130 -15.24 31.99 -1.34
N ILE A 131 -15.43 31.11 -0.35
CA ILE A 131 -16.05 31.46 0.94
C ILE A 131 -15.05 31.79 2.05
N GLY A 132 -13.74 31.78 1.77
CA GLY A 132 -12.69 32.14 2.72
C GLY A 132 -12.49 31.14 3.87
N ILE A 133 -12.80 29.85 3.67
CA ILE A 133 -12.55 28.81 4.67
C ILE A 133 -11.09 28.33 4.57
N PRO A 134 -10.31 28.33 5.67
CA PRO A 134 -8.90 27.94 5.68
C PRO A 134 -8.73 26.41 5.77
N ILE A 135 -9.36 25.69 4.84
CA ILE A 135 -9.28 24.23 4.70
C ILE A 135 -8.95 23.94 3.24
N ARG A 136 -8.08 22.96 3.00
CA ARG A 136 -7.83 22.40 1.66
C ARG A 136 -8.03 20.89 1.66
N VAL A 137 -8.48 20.34 0.55
CA VAL A 137 -8.44 18.92 0.26
C VAL A 137 -7.11 18.61 -0.43
N VAL A 138 -6.35 17.70 0.14
CA VAL A 138 -5.16 17.10 -0.49
C VAL A 138 -5.46 15.66 -0.87
N ASN A 139 -4.90 15.20 -1.98
CA ASN A 139 -5.12 13.84 -2.45
C ASN A 139 -3.86 13.19 -3.05
N PHE A 140 -3.84 11.85 -3.02
CA PHE A 140 -2.89 11.01 -3.72
C PHE A 140 -3.67 9.84 -4.34
N GLY A 141 -3.86 9.89 -5.66
CA GLY A 141 -4.81 9.02 -6.35
C GLY A 141 -6.22 9.17 -5.77
N SER A 142 -6.81 8.04 -5.36
CA SER A 142 -8.15 7.99 -4.75
C SER A 142 -8.20 8.28 -3.25
N LEU A 143 -7.04 8.40 -2.57
CA LEU A 143 -6.99 8.83 -1.18
C LEU A 143 -7.06 10.35 -1.12
N PHE A 144 -7.94 10.91 -0.27
CA PHE A 144 -7.96 12.34 0.01
C PHE A 144 -8.21 12.62 1.49
N ARG A 145 -7.81 13.80 1.94
CA ARG A 145 -8.00 14.29 3.31
C ARG A 145 -8.27 15.79 3.30
N PHE A 146 -9.03 16.25 4.28
CA PHE A 146 -9.14 17.67 4.61
C PHE A 146 -7.96 18.08 5.49
N GLU A 147 -7.35 19.19 5.14
CA GLU A 147 -6.20 19.78 5.81
C GLU A 147 -6.50 21.25 6.10
N PRO A 148 -6.86 21.58 7.35
CA PRO A 148 -6.91 22.95 7.83
C PRO A 148 -5.52 23.60 7.78
N PHE A 149 -5.47 24.91 7.51
CA PHE A 149 -4.22 25.68 7.54
C PHE A 149 -4.41 27.05 8.23
N GLY A 150 -3.32 27.81 8.34
CA GLY A 150 -3.32 29.05 9.14
C GLY A 150 -3.59 28.74 10.62
N ALA A 151 -4.41 29.58 11.27
CA ALA A 151 -4.73 29.44 12.70
C ALA A 151 -5.41 28.11 13.09
N TYR A 152 -5.97 27.38 12.11
CA TYR A 152 -6.67 26.11 12.33
C TYR A 152 -5.81 24.89 12.01
N SER A 153 -4.53 25.09 11.66
CA SER A 153 -3.64 23.98 11.32
C SER A 153 -3.59 22.95 12.45
N ILE A 154 -3.77 21.68 12.10
CA ILE A 154 -3.65 20.54 13.02
C ILE A 154 -2.27 20.47 13.68
N PHE A 155 -1.24 21.07 13.06
CA PHE A 155 0.11 21.18 13.63
C PHE A 155 0.23 22.29 14.69
N LEU A 156 -0.70 23.24 14.71
CA LEU A 156 -0.78 24.32 15.70
C LEU A 156 -1.80 24.02 16.80
N GLN A 157 -2.61 22.97 16.66
CA GLN A 157 -3.51 22.50 17.70
C GLN A 157 -2.73 21.58 18.65
N PRO A 158 -2.66 21.89 19.96
CA PRO A 158 -2.05 20.99 20.93
C PRO A 158 -2.77 19.64 20.91
N ILE A 159 -2.01 18.56 21.06
CA ILE A 159 -2.50 17.17 21.15
C ILE A 159 -3.51 16.99 22.29
N GLU A 160 -3.54 17.92 23.24
CA GLU A 160 -4.56 18.06 24.27
C GLU A 160 -5.87 18.61 23.66
N LEU A 161 -6.54 17.79 22.87
CA LEU A 161 -8.00 17.81 22.88
C LEU A 161 -8.41 17.23 24.23
N PRO A 162 -9.03 18.00 25.14
CA PRO A 162 -9.64 17.42 26.33
C PRO A 162 -10.73 16.47 25.85
N LEU A 163 -10.39 15.19 25.80
CA LEU A 163 -11.36 14.11 25.77
C LEU A 163 -11.91 14.07 27.19
N PHE A 164 -12.92 14.93 27.41
CA PHE A 164 -13.63 15.18 28.67
C PHE A 164 -12.88 16.03 29.71
#